data_AF-A0A7C0VIR1-F1
#
_entry.id   AF-A0A7C0VIR1-F1
#
_cell.length_a   1.000
_cell.length_b   1.000
_cell.length_c   1.000
_cell.angle_alpha   90.00
_cell.angle_beta   90.00
_cell.angle_gamma   90.00
#
_symmetry.space_group_name_H-M   'P 1'
#
loop_
_entity.id
_entity.type
_entity.pdbx_description
1 polymer ?
#
loop_
_entity_poly.entity_id
_entity_poly.type
_entity_poly.pdbx_seq_one_letter_code
_entity_poly.pdbx_strand_id
1 'polypeptide(L)'
;DDAATSYFKGKMSKPLAEEMRPIVNESLAQVGAIQSYDNMMGKYKSLPFVPDVKADLTEHVLDKGMDGIFYYIAKEEAAIRQNPVKRTTELLKRVFGAQ
;
A
#
# COMPACT_ATOMS: atom_id res chain seq x y z
N ASP A 1 17.66 2.53 12.24
CA ASP A 1 18.64 1.62 11.62
C ASP A 1 17.99 0.93 10.41
N ASP A 2 17.56 1.79 9.49
CA ASP A 2 16.52 1.59 8.48
C ASP A 2 16.83 2.46 7.24
N ALA A 3 18.12 2.65 6.98
CA ALA A 3 18.61 3.57 5.97
C ALA A 3 18.18 3.14 4.56
N ALA A 4 18.12 1.83 4.28
CA ALA A 4 17.64 1.32 3.00
C ALA A 4 16.12 1.52 2.87
N THR A 5 15.37 1.30 3.94
CA THR A 5 13.93 1.54 3.97
C THR A 5 13.60 3.02 3.79
N SER A 6 14.32 3.92 4.48
CA SER A 6 14.15 5.37 4.35
C SER A 6 14.47 5.87 2.93
N TYR A 7 15.53 5.34 2.32
CA TYR A 7 15.87 5.65 0.93
C TYR A 7 14.79 5.15 -0.04
N PHE A 8 14.36 3.91 0.12
CA PHE A 8 13.32 3.31 -0.71
C PHE A 8 11.98 4.04 -0.56
N LYS A 9 11.60 4.42 0.67
CA LYS A 9 10.42 5.24 0.94
C LYS A 9 10.47 6.57 0.20
N GLY A 10 11.58 7.30 0.27
CA GLY A 10 11.72 8.58 -0.43
C GLY A 10 11.66 8.47 -1.97
N LYS A 11 12.13 7.35 -2.54
CA LYS A 11 12.15 7.15 -4.00
C LYS A 11 10.88 6.53 -4.56
N MET A 12 10.26 5.63 -3.81
CA MET A 12 9.22 4.75 -4.34
C MET A 12 7.82 5.03 -3.82
N SER A 13 7.63 5.88 -2.80
CA SER A 13 6.29 6.16 -2.27
C SER A 13 5.30 6.61 -3.36
N LYS A 14 5.71 7.54 -4.23
CA LYS A 14 4.84 8.04 -5.32
C LYS A 14 4.50 6.98 -6.37
N PRO A 15 5.46 6.35 -7.06
CA PRO A 15 5.14 5.34 -8.07
C PRO A 15 4.42 4.12 -7.46
N LEU A 16 4.75 3.74 -6.22
CA LEU A 16 4.07 2.63 -5.55
C LEU A 16 2.62 2.98 -5.20
N ALA A 17 2.35 4.21 -4.76
CA ALA A 17 0.99 4.68 -4.51
C ALA A 17 0.14 4.71 -5.79
N GLU A 18 0.73 5.11 -6.93
CA GLU A 18 0.06 5.10 -8.24
C GLU A 18 -0.35 3.68 -8.65
N GLU A 19 0.55 2.71 -8.49
CA GLU A 19 0.29 1.29 -8.80
C GLU A 19 -0.68 0.62 -7.81
N MET A 20 -0.66 1.03 -6.54
CA MET A 20 -1.54 0.46 -5.52
C MET A 20 -2.96 1.01 -5.57
N ARG A 21 -3.16 2.24 -6.05
CA ARG A 21 -4.47 2.88 -6.14
C ARG A 21 -5.54 2.02 -6.84
N PRO A 22 -5.32 1.39 -8.02
CA PRO A 22 -6.33 0.52 -8.62
C PRO A 22 -6.66 -0.72 -7.76
N ILE A 23 -5.67 -1.30 -7.09
CA ILE A 23 -5.86 -2.47 -6.21
C ILE A 23 -6.70 -2.10 -4.98
N VAL A 24 -6.42 -0.95 -4.37
CA VAL A 24 -7.18 -0.40 -3.25
C VAL A 24 -8.62 -0.12 -3.66
N ASN A 25 -8.82 0.50 -4.82
CA ASN A 25 -10.16 0.78 -5.36
C ASN A 25 -10.97 -0.50 -5.58
N GLU A 26 -10.35 -1.52 -6.18
CA GLU A 26 -11.00 -2.81 -6.40
C GLU A 26 -11.34 -3.50 -5.06
N SER A 27 -10.42 -3.49 -4.10
CA SER A 27 -10.64 -4.05 -2.77
C SER A 27 -11.78 -3.35 -2.02
N LEU A 28 -11.82 -2.01 -2.06
CA LEU A 28 -12.88 -1.22 -1.44
C LEU A 28 -14.24 -1.42 -2.11
N ALA A 29 -14.26 -1.68 -3.41
CA ALA A 29 -15.46 -2.05 -4.14
C ALA A 29 -15.96 -3.45 -3.73
N GLN A 30 -15.06 -4.42 -3.59
CA GLN A 30 -15.40 -5.80 -3.21
C GLN A 30 -15.94 -5.93 -1.79
N VAL A 31 -15.37 -5.21 -0.81
CA VAL A 31 -15.83 -5.27 0.59
C VAL A 31 -17.13 -4.51 0.84
N GLY A 32 -17.73 -3.93 -0.21
CA GLY A 32 -18.99 -3.20 -0.11
C GLY A 32 -18.88 -1.90 0.70
N ALA A 33 -17.67 -1.44 1.04
CA ALA A 33 -17.45 -0.14 1.69
C ALA A 33 -17.90 1.00 0.77
N ILE A 34 -17.60 0.87 -0.53
CA ILE A 34 -18.08 1.79 -1.57
C ILE A 34 -19.60 1.70 -1.72
N GLN A 35 -20.19 0.50 -1.68
CA GLN A 35 -21.64 0.28 -1.86
C GLN A 35 -22.47 0.76 -0.66
N SER A 36 -22.00 0.54 0.56
CA SER A 36 -22.66 1.03 1.79
C SER A 36 -22.68 2.56 1.80
N TYR A 37 -21.59 3.18 1.36
CA TYR A 37 -21.52 4.63 1.17
C TYR A 37 -22.39 5.12 0.02
N ASP A 38 -22.35 4.49 -1.16
CA ASP A 38 -23.19 4.85 -2.31
C ASP A 38 -24.67 4.75 -1.99
N ASN A 39 -25.10 3.78 -1.18
CA ASN A 39 -26.48 3.65 -0.75
C ASN A 39 -26.89 4.78 0.22
N MET A 40 -25.98 5.20 1.10
CA MET A 40 -26.21 6.32 2.04
C MET A 40 -26.21 7.68 1.30
N MET A 41 -25.37 7.82 0.28
CA MET A 41 -25.13 9.07 -0.45
C MET A 41 -25.88 9.18 -1.78
N GLY A 42 -26.53 8.11 -2.26
CA GLY A 42 -27.24 8.08 -3.54
C GLY A 42 -28.37 9.10 -3.66
N LYS A 43 -28.94 9.54 -2.52
CA LYS A 43 -29.90 10.65 -2.47
C LYS A 43 -29.26 12.04 -2.44
N TYR A 44 -27.99 12.14 -2.06
CA TYR A 44 -27.27 13.41 -1.87
C TYR A 44 -26.42 13.78 -3.09
N LYS A 45 -25.92 12.81 -3.86
CA LYS A 45 -25.10 13.02 -5.09
C LYS A 45 -25.71 13.94 -6.15
N SER A 46 -27.03 14.14 -6.14
CA SER A 46 -27.74 15.05 -7.05
C SER A 46 -27.66 16.52 -6.63
N LEU A 47 -27.17 16.82 -5.42
CA LEU A 47 -26.97 18.18 -4.94
C LEU A 47 -25.56 18.67 -5.31
N PRO A 48 -25.41 19.88 -5.87
CA PRO A 48 -24.10 20.50 -6.00
C PRO A 48 -23.48 20.70 -4.60
N PHE A 49 -22.15 20.64 -4.50
CA PHE A 49 -21.33 20.83 -3.28
C PHE A 49 -21.24 19.67 -2.27
N VAL A 50 -21.54 18.44 -2.69
CA VAL A 50 -21.33 17.27 -1.82
C VAL A 50 -19.85 16.85 -1.77
N PRO A 51 -19.24 16.70 -0.57
CA PRO A 51 -17.85 16.25 -0.43
C PRO A 51 -17.61 14.86 -1.03
N ASP A 52 -16.47 14.66 -1.69
CA ASP A 52 -16.07 13.37 -2.26
C ASP A 52 -15.40 12.47 -1.20
N VAL A 53 -16.19 12.03 -0.22
CA VAL A 53 -15.70 11.15 0.86
C VAL A 53 -15.18 9.80 0.32
N LYS A 54 -15.50 9.43 -0.93
CA LYS A 54 -14.90 8.24 -1.55
C LYS A 54 -13.42 8.45 -1.85
N ALA A 55 -13.07 9.61 -2.39
CA ALA A 55 -11.67 9.97 -2.62
C ALA A 55 -10.91 9.96 -1.29
N ASP A 56 -11.51 10.51 -0.23
CA ASP A 56 -10.94 10.51 1.12
C ASP A 56 -10.74 9.09 1.67
N LEU A 57 -11.70 8.19 1.48
CA LEU A 57 -11.58 6.79 1.93
C LEU A 57 -10.51 6.03 1.16
N THR A 58 -10.46 6.18 -0.17
CA THR A 58 -9.41 5.57 -1.01
C THR A 58 -8.04 6.08 -0.60
N GLU A 59 -7.88 7.39 -0.42
CA GLU A 59 -6.62 8.00 -0.01
C GLU A 59 -6.19 7.52 1.37
N HIS A 60 -7.11 7.48 2.34
CA HIS A 60 -6.83 6.99 3.68
C HIS A 60 -6.35 5.53 3.70
N VAL A 61 -7.02 4.66 2.94
CA VAL A 61 -6.67 3.23 2.88
C VAL A 61 -5.35 3.04 2.14
N LEU A 62 -5.12 3.81 1.08
CA LEU A 62 -3.85 3.81 0.35
C LEU A 62 -2.69 4.22 1.27
N ASP A 63 -2.83 5.30 2.02
CA ASP A 63 -1.82 5.77 2.97
C ASP A 63 -1.52 4.73 4.05
N LYS A 64 -2.56 4.13 4.64
CA LYS A 64 -2.39 3.06 5.65
C LYS A 64 -1.77 1.80 5.07
N GLY A 65 -2.13 1.43 3.84
CA GLY A 65 -1.50 0.32 3.12
C GLY A 65 -0.02 0.58 2.88
N MET A 66 0.32 1.80 2.44
CA MET A 66 1.69 2.23 2.22
C MET A 66 2.53 2.22 3.50
N ASP A 67 1.99 2.74 4.59
CA ASP A 67 2.64 2.69 5.91
C ASP A 67 2.91 1.24 6.34
N GLY A 68 1.95 0.34 6.12
CA GLY A 68 2.10 -1.09 6.39
C GLY A 68 3.25 -1.71 5.59
N ILE A 69 3.33 -1.43 4.29
CA ILE A 69 4.42 -1.93 3.43
C ILE A 69 5.78 -1.50 3.97
N PHE A 70 5.96 -0.19 4.23
CA PHE A 70 7.24 0.30 4.73
C PHE A 70 7.58 -0.22 6.12
N TYR A 71 6.58 -0.43 6.98
CA TYR A 71 6.78 -1.07 8.28
C TYR A 71 7.35 -2.49 8.15
N TYR A 72 6.80 -3.31 7.25
CA TYR A 72 7.30 -4.66 7.03
C TYR A 72 8.68 -4.68 6.37
N ILE A 73 8.95 -3.75 5.43
CA ILE A 73 10.28 -3.59 4.83
C ILE A 73 11.31 -3.21 5.91
N ALA A 74 11.00 -2.26 6.79
CA ALA A 74 11.89 -1.87 7.90
C ALA A 74 12.18 -3.05 8.83
N LYS A 75 11.15 -3.83 9.16
CA LYS A 75 11.26 -5.03 10.00
C LYS A 75 12.16 -6.08 9.34
N GLU A 76 12.01 -6.30 8.04
CA GLU A 76 12.83 -7.24 7.29
C GLU A 76 14.28 -6.74 7.15
N GLU A 77 14.49 -5.44 6.90
CA GLU A 77 15.84 -4.83 6.90
C GLU A 77 16.54 -5.06 8.25
N ALA A 78 15.85 -4.82 9.36
CA ALA A 78 16.39 -5.03 10.69
C ALA A 78 16.71 -6.51 10.96
N ALA A 79 15.83 -7.43 10.57
CA ALA A 79 16.05 -8.87 10.71
C ALA A 79 17.27 -9.35 9.91
N ILE A 80 17.42 -8.84 8.69
CA ILE A 80 18.57 -9.08 7.82
C ILE A 80 19.88 -8.57 8.44
N ARG A 81 19.86 -7.37 9.04
CA ARG A 81 21.04 -6.80 9.71
C ARG A 81 21.45 -7.65 10.91
N GLN A 82 20.48 -8.20 11.65
CA GLN A 82 20.74 -9.07 12.80
C GLN A 82 21.22 -10.48 12.39
N ASN A 83 20.80 -11.00 11.23
CA ASN A 83 21.22 -12.31 10.76
C ASN A 83 21.48 -12.34 9.24
N PRO A 84 22.66 -11.88 8.79
CA PRO A 84 23.02 -11.83 7.36
C PRO A 84 23.07 -13.20 6.69
N VAL A 85 23.27 -14.28 7.46
CA VAL A 85 23.45 -15.65 6.94
C VAL A 85 22.13 -16.27 6.47
N LYS A 86 20.98 -15.78 6.94
CA LYS A 86 19.65 -16.20 6.43
C LYS A 86 19.31 -15.67 5.02
N ARG A 87 20.10 -14.72 4.48
CA ARG A 87 19.86 -14.13 3.15
C ARG A 87 20.11 -15.08 1.98
N THR A 88 20.92 -16.12 2.14
CA THR A 88 21.67 -16.65 0.98
C THR A 88 21.05 -17.84 0.26
N THR A 89 20.13 -18.59 0.87
CA THR A 89 19.77 -19.88 0.26
C THR A 89 18.52 -19.88 -0.60
N GLU A 90 17.45 -19.17 -0.25
CA GLU A 90 16.17 -19.33 -0.96
C GLU A 90 15.80 -18.12 -1.84
N LEU A 91 15.81 -16.90 -1.30
CA LEU A 91 15.39 -15.72 -2.06
C LEU A 91 16.42 -15.33 -3.15
N LEU A 92 17.72 -15.40 -2.84
CA LEU A 92 18.77 -15.14 -3.83
C LEU A 92 18.82 -16.24 -4.91
N LYS A 93 18.61 -17.51 -4.58
CA LYS A 93 18.48 -18.57 -5.61
C LYS A 93 17.27 -18.35 -6.51
N ARG A 94 16.17 -17.86 -5.98
CA ARG A 94 14.95 -17.63 -6.78
C ARG A 94 15.08 -16.44 -7.73
N VAL A 95 15.82 -15.40 -7.35
CA VAL A 95 15.98 -14.18 -8.15
C VAL A 95 17.20 -14.24 -9.09
N PHE A 96 18.27 -14.93 -8.67
CA PHE A 96 19.55 -14.99 -9.41
C PHE A 96 19.94 -16.38 -9.89
N GLY A 97 19.18 -17.43 -9.55
CA GLY A 97 19.45 -18.81 -10.01
C GLY A 97 18.82 -19.17 -11.35
N ALA A 98 18.17 -18.22 -12.03
CA ALA A 98 17.63 -18.40 -13.38
C ALA A 98 18.59 -17.88 -14.48
N GLN A 99 19.89 -17.75 -14.17
CA GLN A 99 20.96 -17.46 -15.14
C GLN A 99 21.89 -18.66 -15.29
#